data_AF-A0A936QJZ7-F1
#
_entry.id   AF-A0A936QJZ7-F1
#
_cell.length_a   1.000
_cell.length_b   1.000
_cell.length_c   1.000
_cell.angle_alpha   90.00
_cell.angle_beta   90.00
_cell.angle_gamma   90.00
#
_symmetry.space_group_name_H-M   'P 1'
#
loop_
_entity.id
_entity.type
_entity.pdbx_description
1 polymer ?
#
loop_
_entity_poly.entity_id
_entity_poly.type
_entity_poly.pdbx_seq_one_letter_code
_entity_poly.pdbx_strand_id
1 'polypeptide(L)'
;MINGKLVLEGKIKLISPMIIGGGENEESDIDVIKDKQGNPFIPATSFVGVLRHFIKSNDIAEDSLKNFWGYSDNEKTFGSTVSCSDLVLTTKSNVIIRDGVKIDNKTGRAEDQGKYDYEVIEPEQNLI
;
A
#
# COMPACT_ATOMS: atom_id res chain seq x y z
N MET A 1 16.37 -11.62 -26.05
CA MET A 1 15.99 -10.20 -26.23
C MET A 1 14.48 -10.14 -26.09
N ILE A 2 13.94 -9.36 -25.15
CA ILE A 2 12.49 -9.20 -25.01
C ILE A 2 12.07 -8.13 -26.04
N ASN A 3 11.27 -8.52 -27.04
CA ASN A 3 10.87 -7.65 -28.16
C ASN A 3 9.53 -6.92 -27.94
N GLY A 4 9.02 -6.86 -26.70
CA GLY A 4 7.74 -6.21 -26.42
C GLY A 4 7.47 -5.99 -24.94
N LYS A 5 6.57 -5.06 -24.64
CA LYS A 5 6.06 -4.78 -23.28
C LYS A 5 4.60 -5.18 -23.23
N LEU A 6 4.23 -6.04 -22.27
CA LEU A 6 2.83 -6.27 -21.93
C LEU A 6 2.39 -5.16 -20.98
N VAL A 7 1.35 -4.42 -21.35
CA VAL A 7 0.75 -3.39 -20.49
C VAL A 7 -0.56 -3.95 -19.95
N LEU A 8 -0.66 -3.97 -18.61
CA LEU A 8 -1.87 -4.35 -17.90
C LEU A 8 -2.45 -3.08 -17.28
N GLU A 9 -3.68 -2.77 -17.65
CA GLU A 9 -4.45 -1.65 -17.11
C GLU A 9 -5.71 -2.21 -16.47
N GLY A 10 -6.10 -1.62 -15.35
CA GLY A 10 -7.25 -2.07 -14.60
C GLY A 10 -7.70 -1.02 -13.61
N LYS A 11 -9.00 -1.06 -13.29
CA LYS A 11 -9.59 -0.21 -12.27
C LYS A 11 -9.79 -1.03 -11.01
N ILE A 12 -9.24 -0.56 -9.90
CA ILE A 12 -9.38 -1.21 -8.59
C ILE A 12 -10.44 -0.48 -7.79
N LYS A 13 -11.33 -1.22 -7.13
CA LYS A 13 -12.34 -0.66 -6.25
C LYS A 13 -12.00 -0.98 -4.81
N LEU A 14 -12.04 0.04 -3.96
CA LEU A 14 -11.85 -0.12 -2.54
C LEU A 14 -13.13 -0.69 -1.91
N ILE A 15 -13.08 -1.92 -1.40
CA ILE A 15 -14.24 -2.61 -0.81
C ILE A 15 -14.39 -2.41 0.70
N SER A 16 -13.36 -1.89 1.36
CA SER A 16 -13.28 -1.62 2.81
C SER A 16 -12.44 -0.38 3.05
N PRO A 17 -12.53 0.28 4.21
CA PRO A 17 -11.72 1.48 4.45
C PRO A 17 -10.22 1.18 4.32
N MET A 18 -9.45 2.13 3.76
CA MET A 18 -8.01 1.97 3.51
C MET A 18 -7.18 2.96 4.30
N ILE A 19 -6.07 2.47 4.87
CA ILE A 19 -5.06 3.28 5.54
C ILE A 19 -3.70 2.89 4.94
N ILE A 20 -3.00 3.86 4.37
CA ILE A 20 -1.59 3.75 3.97
C ILE A 20 -0.89 4.96 4.55
N GLY A 21 -0.13 4.77 5.62
CA GLY A 21 0.53 5.86 6.34
C GLY A 21 1.64 6.52 5.54
N GLY A 22 1.70 7.84 5.56
CA GLY A 22 2.80 8.63 5.00
C GLY A 22 4.00 8.79 5.94
N GLY A 23 3.83 8.46 7.24
CA GLY A 23 4.79 8.76 8.29
C GLY A 23 4.68 10.21 8.81
N GLU A 24 3.68 10.94 8.33
CA GLU A 24 3.31 12.28 8.78
C GLU A 24 2.28 12.19 9.93
N ASN A 25 2.25 13.24 10.76
CA ASN A 25 1.31 13.45 11.87
C ASN A 25 1.04 14.96 11.94
N GLU A 26 0.35 15.45 10.92
CA GLU A 26 -0.08 16.84 10.79
C GLU A 26 -1.55 17.01 11.21
N GLU A 27 -2.44 16.14 10.73
CA GLU A 27 -3.90 16.22 10.96
C GLU A 27 -4.39 15.20 12.01
N SER A 28 -3.70 14.07 12.14
CA SER A 28 -3.99 12.98 13.09
C SER A 28 -2.72 12.20 13.46
N ASP A 29 -2.79 11.33 14.46
CA ASP A 29 -1.63 10.51 14.85
C ASP A 29 -1.10 9.62 13.72
N ILE A 30 -1.97 9.25 12.77
CA ILE A 30 -1.62 8.47 11.57
C ILE A 30 -2.31 9.07 10.33
N ASP A 31 -1.58 9.86 9.56
CA ASP A 31 -2.09 10.45 8.33
C ASP A 31 -1.89 9.53 7.11
N VAL A 32 -2.89 9.52 6.22
CA VAL A 32 -2.78 8.78 4.96
C VAL A 32 -1.85 9.51 4.01
N ILE A 33 -1.05 8.75 3.25
CA ILE A 33 -0.12 9.31 2.28
C ILE A 33 -0.88 10.06 1.18
N LYS A 34 -0.44 11.30 0.90
CA LYS A 34 -1.02 12.21 -0.09
C LYS A 34 0.03 12.65 -1.11
N ASP A 35 -0.41 12.95 -2.32
CA ASP A 35 0.42 13.59 -3.33
C ASP A 35 0.64 15.08 -3.00
N LYS A 36 1.41 15.80 -3.83
CA LYS A 36 1.66 17.24 -3.66
C LYS A 36 0.41 18.11 -3.81
N GLN A 37 -0.69 17.56 -4.32
CA GLN A 37 -1.97 18.22 -4.48
C GLN A 37 -2.92 17.88 -3.31
N GLY A 38 -2.48 17.07 -2.34
CA GLY A 38 -3.28 16.64 -1.19
C GLY A 38 -4.20 15.44 -1.47
N ASN A 39 -4.08 14.78 -2.62
CA ASN A 39 -4.91 13.61 -2.93
C ASN A 39 -4.25 12.34 -2.41
N PRO A 40 -4.98 11.48 -1.70
CA PRO A 40 -4.45 10.19 -1.30
C PRO A 40 -4.28 9.25 -2.48
N PHE A 41 -3.30 8.35 -2.38
CA PHE A 41 -2.98 7.38 -3.43
C PHE A 41 -2.41 6.10 -2.82
N ILE A 42 -2.29 5.03 -3.62
CA ILE A 42 -1.56 3.83 -3.23
C ILE A 42 -0.20 3.88 -3.90
N PRO A 43 0.91 3.97 -3.14
CA PRO A 43 2.24 3.88 -3.71
C PRO A 43 2.43 2.55 -4.45
N ALA A 44 3.04 2.61 -5.63
CA ALA A 44 3.39 1.44 -6.44
C ALA A 44 4.25 0.46 -5.63
N THR A 45 5.13 0.97 -4.77
CA THR A 45 5.97 0.16 -3.88
C THR A 45 5.15 -0.66 -2.89
N SER A 46 4.13 -0.05 -2.26
CA SER A 46 3.21 -0.74 -1.36
C SER A 46 2.38 -1.79 -2.11
N PHE A 47 1.82 -1.43 -3.27
CA PHE A 47 1.02 -2.35 -4.08
C PHE A 47 1.83 -3.54 -4.60
N VAL A 48 3.00 -3.29 -5.19
CA VAL A 48 3.92 -4.33 -5.67
C VAL A 48 4.44 -5.18 -4.51
N GLY A 49 4.70 -4.59 -3.35
CA GLY A 49 5.12 -5.32 -2.15
C GLY A 49 4.08 -6.35 -1.70
N VAL A 50 2.81 -5.95 -1.68
CA VAL A 50 1.69 -6.86 -1.39
C VAL A 50 1.59 -7.96 -2.45
N LEU A 51 1.63 -7.62 -3.74
CA LEU A 51 1.61 -8.61 -4.82
C LEU A 51 2.77 -9.60 -4.72
N ARG A 52 3.99 -9.13 -4.46
CA ARG A 52 5.18 -9.97 -4.25
C ARG A 52 5.01 -10.91 -3.06
N HIS A 53 4.34 -10.46 -1.99
CA HIS A 53 4.06 -11.30 -0.83
C HIS A 53 3.04 -12.41 -1.13
N PHE A 54 1.98 -12.08 -1.87
CA PHE A 54 0.90 -13.00 -2.20
C PHE A 54 1.22 -13.97 -3.34
N ILE A 55 1.99 -13.52 -4.34
CA ILE A 55 2.39 -14.34 -5.49
C ILE A 55 3.60 -15.19 -5.06
N LYS A 56 3.28 -16.29 -4.38
CA LYS A 56 4.18 -17.42 -4.14
C LYS A 56 3.63 -18.59 -4.94
N SER A 57 4.38 -19.08 -5.91
CA SER A 57 3.95 -20.24 -6.70
C SER A 57 4.95 -21.38 -6.51
N ASN A 58 4.43 -22.54 -6.09
CA ASN A 58 5.20 -23.78 -6.06
C ASN A 58 5.58 -24.25 -7.47
N ASP A 59 4.86 -23.77 -8.50
CA ASP A 59 5.06 -24.15 -9.90
C ASP A 59 6.03 -23.22 -10.65
N ILE A 60 6.45 -22.11 -10.03
CA ILE A 60 7.42 -21.18 -10.62
C ILE A 60 8.74 -21.32 -9.89
N ALA A 61 9.81 -21.58 -10.64
CA ALA A 61 11.15 -21.64 -10.08
C ALA A 61 11.48 -20.35 -9.31
N GLU A 62 12.05 -20.50 -8.11
CA GLU A 62 12.35 -19.39 -7.20
C GLU A 62 13.22 -18.32 -7.87
N ASP A 63 14.21 -18.73 -8.67
CA ASP A 63 15.06 -17.83 -9.45
C ASP A 63 14.29 -16.99 -10.48
N SER A 64 13.23 -17.56 -11.07
CA SER A 64 12.39 -16.84 -12.03
C SER A 64 11.56 -15.76 -11.34
N LEU A 65 11.01 -16.05 -10.15
CA LEU A 65 10.33 -15.04 -9.33
C LEU A 65 11.30 -13.97 -8.83
N LYS A 66 12.51 -14.36 -8.43
CA LYS A 66 13.56 -13.44 -7.98
C LYS A 66 13.94 -12.45 -9.09
N ASN A 67 14.10 -12.91 -10.32
CA ASN A 67 14.36 -12.06 -11.48
C ASN A 67 13.14 -11.19 -11.87
N PHE A 68 11.92 -11.72 -11.76
CA PHE A 68 10.70 -10.99 -12.07
C PHE A 68 10.53 -9.75 -11.18
N TRP A 69 10.67 -9.92 -9.86
CA TRP A 69 10.58 -8.84 -8.89
C TRP A 69 11.84 -7.98 -8.78
N GLY A 70 12.97 -8.47 -9.31
CA GLY A 70 14.27 -7.84 -9.16
C GLY A 70 14.89 -8.08 -7.78
N TYR A 71 16.20 -7.98 -7.71
CA TYR A 71 16.97 -8.09 -6.47
C TYR A 71 18.28 -7.31 -6.57
N SER A 72 18.81 -6.94 -5.41
CA SER A 72 20.17 -6.46 -5.27
C SER A 72 20.79 -7.14 -4.07
N ASP A 73 21.86 -7.90 -4.30
CA ASP A 73 22.73 -8.44 -3.26
C ASP A 73 24.15 -7.88 -3.44
N ASN A 74 25.10 -8.33 -2.61
CA ASN A 74 26.46 -7.80 -2.62
C ASN A 74 27.26 -8.15 -3.89
N GLU A 75 26.82 -9.14 -4.67
CA GLU A 75 27.55 -9.63 -5.84
C GLU A 75 26.86 -9.25 -7.15
N LYS A 76 25.52 -9.23 -7.15
CA LYS A 76 24.70 -9.07 -8.36
C LYS A 76 23.48 -8.20 -8.08
N THR A 77 23.20 -7.34 -9.04
CA THR A 77 21.95 -6.59 -9.12
C THR A 77 21.24 -6.99 -10.40
N PHE A 78 19.95 -7.31 -10.27
CA PHE A 78 19.08 -7.60 -11.39
C PHE A 78 17.83 -6.73 -11.31
N GLY A 79 17.60 -5.93 -12.35
CA GLY A 79 16.41 -5.09 -12.45
C GLY A 79 15.13 -5.91 -12.59
N SER A 80 14.05 -5.44 -11.99
CA SER A 80 12.75 -6.10 -12.12
C SER A 80 12.29 -6.14 -13.58
N THR A 81 11.52 -7.17 -13.93
CA THR A 81 10.84 -7.24 -15.24
C THR A 81 9.48 -6.52 -15.20
N VAL A 82 8.95 -6.28 -13.99
CA VAL A 82 7.71 -5.53 -13.74
C VAL A 82 8.00 -4.08 -13.39
N SER A 83 7.13 -3.19 -13.88
CA SER A 83 7.05 -1.77 -13.51
C SER A 83 5.58 -1.44 -13.25
N CYS A 84 5.32 -0.71 -12.16
CA CYS A 84 4.00 -0.33 -11.71
C CYS A 84 4.01 1.19 -11.46
N SER A 85 2.93 1.86 -11.86
CA SER A 85 2.71 3.28 -11.52
C SER A 85 1.95 3.36 -10.20
N ASP A 86 2.07 4.50 -9.51
CA ASP A 86 1.24 4.77 -8.33
C ASP A 86 -0.24 4.73 -8.72
N LEU A 87 -1.08 4.16 -7.86
CA LEU A 87 -2.51 4.04 -8.14
C LEU A 87 -3.23 5.26 -7.58
N VAL A 88 -3.88 5.99 -8.46
CA VAL A 88 -4.51 7.28 -8.14
C VAL A 88 -6.02 7.16 -8.09
N LEU A 89 -6.64 7.88 -7.16
CA LEU A 89 -8.10 7.93 -7.05
C LEU A 89 -8.70 8.66 -8.27
N THR A 90 -9.69 8.03 -8.88
CA THR A 90 -10.41 8.58 -10.05
C THR A 90 -11.43 9.66 -9.68
N THR A 91 -11.79 9.73 -8.40
CA THR A 91 -12.75 10.69 -7.84
C THR A 91 -12.15 11.32 -6.59
N LYS A 92 -12.67 12.49 -6.21
CA LYS A 92 -12.29 13.12 -4.95
C LYS A 92 -12.50 12.13 -3.80
N SER A 93 -11.44 11.92 -3.03
CA SER A 93 -11.45 11.00 -1.90
C SER A 93 -12.36 11.50 -0.78
N ASN A 94 -12.96 10.56 -0.07
CA ASN A 94 -13.60 10.83 1.21
C ASN A 94 -12.66 10.36 2.33
N VAL A 95 -11.78 11.25 2.78
CA VAL A 95 -10.89 11.02 3.90
C VAL A 95 -11.61 11.48 5.17
N ILE A 96 -11.67 10.61 6.17
CA ILE A 96 -12.23 10.93 7.48
C ILE A 96 -11.22 10.56 8.57
N ILE A 97 -11.34 11.19 9.73
CA ILE A 97 -10.57 10.83 10.92
C ILE A 97 -11.43 9.88 11.78
N ARG A 98 -10.83 8.79 12.25
CA ARG A 98 -11.44 7.85 13.19
C ARG A 98 -10.64 7.79 14.48
N ASP A 99 -11.34 7.63 15.61
CA ASP A 99 -10.70 7.40 16.91
C ASP A 99 -10.33 5.91 17.09
N GLY A 100 -9.18 5.68 17.72
CA GLY A 100 -8.71 4.40 18.25
C GLY A 100 -8.45 4.49 19.75
N VAL A 101 -8.59 3.35 20.44
CA VAL A 101 -8.19 3.20 21.84
C VAL A 101 -7.33 1.95 22.01
N LYS A 102 -6.23 2.08 22.72
CA LYS A 102 -5.36 0.97 23.11
C LYS A 102 -5.93 0.31 24.36
N ILE A 103 -6.17 -0.98 24.28
CA ILE A 103 -6.69 -1.78 25.39
C ILE A 103 -5.54 -2.56 26.01
N ASP A 104 -5.37 -2.43 27.33
CA ASP A 104 -4.45 -3.25 28.11
C ASP A 104 -4.97 -4.70 28.11
N ASN A 105 -4.17 -5.60 27.52
CA ASN A 105 -4.53 -7.00 27.35
C ASN A 105 -4.56 -7.80 28.66
N LYS A 106 -4.03 -7.27 29.77
CA LYS A 106 -4.09 -7.91 31.10
C LYS A 106 -5.33 -7.51 31.88
N THR A 107 -5.70 -6.23 31.83
CA THR A 107 -6.80 -5.68 32.64
C THR A 107 -8.11 -5.53 31.87
N GLY A 108 -8.08 -5.56 30.54
CA GLY A 108 -9.23 -5.34 29.67
C GLY A 108 -9.74 -3.89 29.67
N ARG A 109 -8.97 -2.96 30.25
CA ARG A 109 -9.29 -1.54 30.34
C ARG A 109 -8.54 -0.76 29.26
N ALA A 110 -9.05 0.42 28.92
CA ALA A 110 -8.26 1.37 28.14
C ALA A 110 -6.96 1.71 28.89
N GLU A 111 -5.84 1.67 28.18
CA GLU A 111 -4.54 2.09 28.70
C GLU A 111 -4.54 3.60 28.94
N ASP A 112 -3.85 4.05 29.99
CA ASP A 112 -3.68 5.49 30.22
C ASP A 112 -2.94 6.11 29.03
N GLN A 113 -3.44 7.25 28.55
CA GLN A 113 -2.99 7.89 27.30
C GLN A 113 -3.05 6.98 26.05
N GLY A 114 -3.88 5.94 26.07
CA GLY A 114 -4.03 5.00 24.96
C GLY A 114 -4.97 5.46 23.84
N LYS A 115 -5.51 6.68 23.88
CA LYS A 115 -6.34 7.22 22.81
C LYS A 115 -5.44 7.72 21.67
N TYR A 116 -5.80 7.41 20.44
CA TYR A 116 -5.16 7.93 19.22
C TYR A 116 -6.21 8.15 18.13
N ASP A 117 -5.88 8.89 17.09
CA ASP A 117 -6.72 9.03 15.90
C ASP A 117 -5.96 8.72 14.61
N TYR A 118 -6.68 8.48 13.52
CA TYR A 118 -6.07 8.15 12.23
C TYR A 118 -6.98 8.50 11.06
N GLU A 119 -6.36 8.98 9.99
CA GLU A 119 -7.05 9.15 8.72
C GLU A 119 -7.35 7.81 8.06
N VAL A 120 -8.51 7.76 7.40
CA VAL A 120 -8.92 6.62 6.59
C VAL A 120 -9.66 7.07 5.35
N ILE A 121 -9.42 6.37 4.25
CA ILE A 121 -10.15 6.56 3.00
C ILE A 121 -11.36 5.62 3.03
N GLU A 122 -12.56 6.19 2.94
CA GLU A 122 -13.80 5.41 2.95
C GLU A 122 -13.91 4.46 1.73
N PRO A 123 -14.70 3.37 1.83
CA PRO A 123 -14.91 2.41 0.73
C PRO A 123 -15.55 3.03 -0.51
N GLU A 124 -15.74 2.19 -1.53
CA GLU A 124 -16.44 2.48 -2.79
C GLU A 124 -15.70 3.48 -3.70
N GLN A 125 -14.46 3.81 -3.35
CA GLN A 125 -13.55 4.59 -4.15
C GLN A 125 -12.91 3.74 -5.25
N ASN A 126 -12.55 4.39 -6.35
CA ASN A 126 -12.02 3.75 -7.53
C ASN A 126 -10.63 4.30 -7.84
N LEU A 127 -9.67 3.40 -8.08
CA LEU A 127 -8.29 3.72 -8.42
C LEU A 127 -7.93 3.20 -9.81
N ILE A 128 -7.00 3.89 -10.47
CA ILE A 128 -6.38 3.51 -11.75
C ILE A 128 -4.86 3.56 -11.64
#